data_AF-X1RQC1-F1
#
_entry.id   AF-X1RQC1-F1
#
_cell.length_a   1.000
_cell.length_b   1.000
_cell.length_c   1.000
_cell.angle_alpha   90.00
_cell.angle_beta   90.00
_cell.angle_gamma   90.00
#
_symmetry.space_group_name_H-M   'P 1'
#
loop_
_entity.id
_entity.type
_entity.pdbx_description
1 polymer ?
#
loop_
_entity_poly.entity_id
_entity_poly.type
_entity_poly.pdbx_seq_one_letter_code
_entity_poly.pdbx_strand_id
1 'polypeptide(L)'
;MTKPVNYLTNSLTGLEGEPGVFYNYILAADGLFIQAKNAHLAATVCIAPQLVRGLAPLEESIQLLHGKIPMYFLNLALSVLCIKPDIEQYLALTWQGNYSLGVPSQSQ
;
A
#
# COMPACT_ATOMS: atom_id res chain seq x y z
N MET A 1 -28.65 -5.10 18.05
CA MET A 1 -27.54 -4.19 18.39
C MET A 1 -26.52 -4.27 17.26
N THR A 2 -26.32 -3.18 16.53
CA THR A 2 -25.21 -3.03 15.59
C THR A 2 -23.91 -3.12 16.38
N LYS A 3 -23.07 -4.13 16.10
CA LYS A 3 -21.75 -4.26 16.74
C LYS A 3 -20.99 -2.97 16.43
N PRO A 4 -20.43 -2.25 17.42
CA PRO A 4 -19.65 -1.05 17.16
C PRO A 4 -18.49 -1.41 16.23
N VAL A 5 -18.15 -0.48 15.35
CA VAL A 5 -17.07 -0.60 14.36
C VAL A 5 -15.80 -1.08 15.06
N ASN A 6 -15.13 -2.08 14.49
CA ASN A 6 -13.92 -2.66 15.06
C ASN A 6 -12.77 -1.63 14.98
N TYR A 7 -12.30 -1.14 16.13
CA TYR A 7 -11.16 -0.23 16.26
C TYR A 7 -10.04 -0.88 17.07
N LEU A 8 -8.81 -0.49 16.73
CA LEU A 8 -7.62 -0.76 17.53
C LEU A 8 -7.16 0.54 18.22
N THR A 9 -6.58 0.40 19.41
CA THR A 9 -5.89 1.47 20.11
C THR A 9 -4.43 1.11 20.26
N ASN A 10 -3.54 2.03 19.89
CA ASN A 10 -2.10 1.88 20.06
C ASN A 10 -1.70 2.38 21.46
N SER A 11 -1.70 1.48 22.44
CA SER A 11 -1.27 1.77 23.80
C SER A 11 0.26 1.66 23.91
N LEU A 12 0.82 2.09 25.05
CA LEU A 12 2.26 1.93 25.33
C LEU A 12 2.68 0.45 25.43
N THR A 13 1.72 -0.46 25.62
CA THR A 13 1.95 -1.91 25.70
C THR A 13 1.66 -2.64 24.39
N GLY A 14 1.09 -1.97 23.38
CA GLY A 14 0.85 -2.50 22.05
C GLY A 14 -0.54 -2.18 21.49
N LEU A 15 -0.93 -2.90 20.45
CA LEU A 15 -2.26 -2.76 19.83
C LEU A 15 -3.30 -3.59 20.59
N GLU A 16 -4.40 -2.93 20.97
CA GLU A 16 -5.52 -3.54 21.69
C GLU A 16 -6.84 -3.27 20.95
N GLY A 17 -7.82 -4.19 21.02
CA GLY A 17 -9.14 -4.03 20.39
C GLY A 17 -9.47 -5.11 19.37
N GLU A 18 -10.40 -4.81 18.46
CA GLU A 18 -10.78 -5.72 17.37
C GLU A 18 -10.34 -5.14 16.01
N PRO A 19 -9.73 -5.96 15.12
CA PRO A 19 -9.39 -5.52 13.77
C PRO A 19 -10.64 -5.37 12.90
N GLY A 20 -10.59 -4.46 11.94
CA GLY A 20 -11.66 -4.28 10.96
C GLY A 20 -11.70 -5.37 9.90
N VAL A 21 -12.81 -5.45 9.17
CA VAL A 21 -13.03 -6.49 8.13
C VAL A 21 -12.10 -6.28 6.93
N PHE A 22 -11.91 -5.02 6.51
CA PHE A 22 -11.08 -4.67 5.35
C PHE A 22 -9.86 -3.84 5.75
N TYR A 23 -10.05 -2.94 6.71
CA TYR A 23 -9.03 -2.00 7.17
C TYR A 23 -9.04 -1.93 8.68
N ASN A 24 -7.86 -1.83 9.27
CA ASN A 24 -7.71 -1.55 10.68
C ASN A 24 -7.77 -0.04 10.89
N TYR A 25 -8.71 0.42 11.70
CA TYR A 25 -8.74 1.79 12.18
C TYR A 25 -8.01 1.83 13.52
N ILE A 26 -6.88 2.52 13.55
CA ILE A 26 -5.98 2.54 14.72
C ILE A 26 -5.97 3.95 15.30
N LEU A 27 -6.44 4.10 16.53
CA LEU A 27 -6.29 5.34 17.28
C LEU A 27 -4.94 5.33 18.01
N ALA A 28 -4.13 6.36 17.80
CA ALA A 28 -2.80 6.54 18.37
C ALA A 28 -2.66 7.93 18.99
N ALA A 29 -1.53 8.22 19.62
CA ALA A 29 -1.30 9.49 20.31
C ALA A 29 -1.37 10.72 19.39
N ASP A 30 -1.07 10.51 18.12
CA ASP A 30 -0.91 11.50 17.06
C ASP A 30 -2.07 11.52 16.06
N GLY A 31 -3.04 10.62 16.18
CA GLY A 31 -4.28 10.69 15.40
C GLY A 31 -4.96 9.35 15.16
N LEU A 32 -5.86 9.36 14.19
CA LEU A 32 -6.50 8.17 13.66
C LEU A 32 -5.80 7.74 12.37
N PHE A 33 -5.48 6.46 12.31
CA PHE A 33 -4.77 5.84 11.20
C PHE A 33 -5.62 4.76 10.55
N ILE A 34 -5.43 4.58 9.25
CA ILE A 34 -5.85 3.40 8.52
C ILE A 34 -4.63 2.53 8.27
N GLN A 35 -4.70 1.27 8.67
CA GLN A 35 -3.76 0.24 8.27
C GLN A 35 -4.44 -0.75 7.32
N ALA A 36 -3.80 -0.97 6.18
CA ALA A 36 -4.24 -1.84 5.10
C ALA A 36 -3.11 -2.76 4.66
N LYS A 37 -3.44 -3.99 4.28
CA LYS A 37 -2.47 -4.93 3.72
C LYS A 37 -3.12 -5.83 2.69
N ASN A 38 -2.50 -5.98 1.53
CA ASN A 38 -2.83 -6.99 0.53
C ASN A 38 -1.57 -7.78 0.14
N ALA A 39 -1.59 -8.50 -0.98
CA ALA A 39 -0.45 -9.28 -1.46
C ALA A 39 0.73 -8.43 -1.98
N HIS A 40 0.50 -7.15 -2.26
CA HIS A 40 1.42 -6.27 -2.96
C HIS A 40 1.92 -5.12 -2.08
N LEU A 41 1.07 -4.61 -1.20
CA LEU A 41 1.27 -3.39 -0.42
C LEU A 41 0.81 -3.62 1.02
N ALA A 42 1.62 -3.16 1.97
CA ALA A 42 1.18 -2.85 3.32
C ALA A 42 1.34 -1.34 3.53
N ALA A 43 0.33 -0.71 4.13
CA ALA A 43 0.35 0.71 4.40
C ALA A 43 -0.30 1.04 5.74
N THR A 44 0.27 2.01 6.45
CA THR A 44 -0.30 2.70 7.60
C THR A 44 -0.29 4.19 7.28
N VAL A 45 -1.46 4.83 7.26
CA VAL A 45 -1.63 6.23 6.84
C VAL A 45 -2.45 6.97 7.89
N CYS A 46 -2.01 8.17 8.28
CA CYS A 46 -2.76 9.04 9.16
C CYS A 46 -3.90 9.71 8.38
N ILE A 47 -5.15 9.50 8.80
CA ILE A 47 -6.32 10.05 8.11
C ILE A 47 -6.95 11.22 8.87
N ALA A 48 -6.70 11.32 10.18
CA ALA A 48 -7.15 12.44 11.00
C ALA A 48 -6.10 12.71 12.08
N PRO A 49 -5.13 13.61 11.84
CA PRO A 49 -4.12 13.96 12.82
C PRO A 49 -4.78 14.69 13.99
N GLN A 50 -4.56 14.20 15.21
CA GLN A 50 -5.12 14.77 16.43
C GLN A 50 -4.36 14.26 17.64
N LEU A 51 -4.05 15.14 18.59
CA LEU A 51 -3.43 14.71 19.84
C LEU A 51 -4.44 13.93 20.71
N VAL A 52 -4.12 12.68 21.01
CA VAL A 52 -4.86 11.81 21.94
C VAL A 52 -3.95 11.46 23.11
N ARG A 53 -4.33 11.88 24.31
CA ARG A 53 -3.52 11.65 25.52
C ARG A 53 -3.60 10.19 25.97
N GLY A 54 -2.48 9.65 26.46
CA GLY A 54 -2.42 8.31 27.07
C GLY A 54 -2.19 7.15 26.10
N LEU A 55 -2.06 7.43 24.80
CA LEU A 55 -1.72 6.45 23.77
C LEU A 55 -0.24 6.58 23.35
N ALA A 56 0.24 5.61 22.57
CA ALA A 56 1.54 5.65 21.91
C ALA A 56 1.39 6.24 20.48
N PRO A 57 2.38 7.02 19.99
CA PRO A 57 2.37 7.51 18.62
C PRO A 57 2.50 6.35 17.62
N LEU A 58 2.06 6.56 16.39
CA LEU A 58 2.13 5.56 15.33
C LEU A 58 2.76 6.16 14.06
N GLU A 59 3.78 5.49 13.53
CA GLU A 59 4.44 5.95 12.32
C GLU A 59 3.65 5.57 11.05
N GLU A 60 3.56 6.53 10.13
CA GLU A 60 3.10 6.26 8.77
C GLU A 60 4.13 5.40 8.04
N SER A 61 3.66 4.44 7.25
CA SER A 61 4.54 3.56 6.49
C SER A 61 3.85 3.08 5.21
N ILE A 62 4.66 2.90 4.16
CA ILE A 62 4.24 2.30 2.91
C ILE A 62 5.32 1.29 2.51
N GLN A 63 4.93 0.02 2.38
CA GLN A 63 5.83 -1.08 2.09
C GLN A 63 5.32 -1.89 0.90
N LEU A 64 6.16 -1.99 -0.15
CA LEU A 64 5.95 -2.95 -1.24
C LEU A 64 6.37 -4.34 -0.78
N LEU A 65 5.43 -5.28 -0.79
CA LEU A 65 5.63 -6.66 -0.33
C LEU A 65 6.21 -7.58 -1.41
N HIS A 66 6.08 -7.21 -2.68
CA HIS A 66 6.56 -7.99 -3.83
C HIS A 66 8.03 -7.74 -4.20
N GLY A 67 8.81 -7.11 -3.32
CA GLY A 67 10.20 -6.74 -3.57
C GLY A 67 10.35 -5.58 -4.55
N LYS A 68 11.59 -5.15 -4.81
CA LYS A 68 11.88 -4.09 -5.79
C LYS A 68 11.78 -4.61 -7.22
N ILE A 69 11.42 -3.74 -8.15
CA ILE A 69 11.49 -4.03 -9.59
C ILE A 69 12.96 -4.23 -9.99
N PRO A 70 13.34 -5.39 -10.56
CA PRO A 70 14.70 -5.59 -11.06
C PRO A 70 15.02 -4.61 -12.20
N MET A 71 16.21 -4.02 -12.17
CA MET A 71 16.68 -3.05 -13.19
C MET A 71 16.62 -3.59 -14.62
N TYR A 72 16.74 -4.90 -14.79
CA TYR A 72 16.56 -5.57 -16.08
C TYR A 72 15.25 -5.18 -16.77
N PHE A 73 14.13 -5.15 -16.04
CA PHE A 73 12.83 -4.84 -16.63
C PHE A 73 12.73 -3.39 -17.09
N LEU A 74 13.34 -2.46 -16.34
CA LEU A 74 13.39 -1.05 -16.74
C LEU A 74 14.21 -0.89 -18.03
N ASN A 75 15.39 -1.50 -18.09
CA ASN A 75 16.25 -1.44 -19.28
C ASN A 75 15.57 -2.07 -20.50
N LEU A 76 14.86 -3.18 -20.32
CA LEU A 76 14.10 -3.84 -21.37
C LEU A 76 12.96 -2.94 -21.87
N ALA A 77 12.20 -2.33 -20.96
CA ALA A 77 11.13 -1.42 -21.33
C ALA A 77 11.66 -0.23 -22.14
N LEU A 78 12.73 0.43 -21.67
CA LEU A 78 13.37 1.53 -22.41
C LEU A 78 13.87 1.08 -23.78
N SER A 79 14.49 -0.10 -23.87
CA SER A 79 14.98 -0.64 -25.14
C SER A 79 13.84 -0.84 -26.14
N VAL A 80 12.69 -1.37 -25.71
CA VAL A 80 11.51 -1.56 -26.56
C VAL A 80 10.93 -0.21 -27.01
N LEU A 81 10.79 0.74 -26.08
CA LEU A 81 10.24 2.07 -26.38
C LEU A 81 11.11 2.86 -27.37
N CYS A 82 12.44 2.72 -27.25
CA CYS A 82 13.39 3.37 -28.15
C CYS A 82 13.39 2.81 -29.58
N ILE A 83 12.75 1.67 -29.86
CA ILE A 83 12.68 1.11 -31.23
C ILE A 83 11.80 2.00 -32.14
N LYS A 84 10.76 2.62 -31.59
CA LYS A 84 9.83 3.50 -32.33
C LYS A 84 9.53 4.76 -31.50
N PRO A 85 10.51 5.66 -31.34
CA PRO A 85 10.38 6.82 -30.46
C PRO A 85 9.30 7.82 -30.92
N ASP A 86 8.93 7.79 -32.21
CA ASP A 86 7.93 8.68 -32.79
C ASP A 86 6.49 8.24 -32.51
N ILE A 87 6.29 7.12 -31.82
CA ILE A 87 4.98 6.56 -31.50
C ILE A 87 4.83 6.48 -29.98
N GLU A 88 3.71 6.98 -29.47
CA GLU A 88 3.34 6.76 -28.08
C GLU A 88 3.08 5.28 -27.83
N GLN A 89 3.80 4.71 -26.87
CA GLN A 89 3.76 3.31 -26.53
C GLN A 89 3.55 3.15 -25.02
N TYR A 90 2.74 2.16 -24.66
CA TYR A 90 2.48 1.82 -23.26
C TYR A 90 2.93 0.38 -22.98
N LEU A 91 3.78 0.22 -21.97
CA LEU A 91 4.23 -1.06 -21.45
C LEU A 91 3.83 -1.16 -19.99
N ALA A 92 3.17 -2.26 -19.63
CA ALA A 92 2.80 -2.55 -18.27
C ALA A 92 3.83 -3.51 -17.66
N LEU A 93 4.39 -3.12 -16.52
CA LEU A 93 5.11 -4.04 -15.65
C LEU A 93 4.16 -4.50 -14.55
N THR A 94 3.93 -5.81 -14.48
CA THR A 94 3.00 -6.40 -13.52
C THR A 94 3.70 -7.41 -12.62
N TRP A 95 3.13 -7.68 -11.44
CA TRP A 95 3.59 -8.72 -10.54
C TRP A 95 2.48 -9.75 -10.31
N GLN A 96 2.77 -11.02 -10.57
CA GLN A 96 1.91 -12.18 -10.26
C GLN A 96 2.82 -13.35 -9.86
N GLY A 97 3.35 -13.33 -8.64
CA GLY A 97 4.39 -14.26 -8.18
C GLY A 97 5.79 -13.98 -8.75
N ASN A 98 5.88 -13.39 -9.95
CA ASN A 98 7.09 -12.82 -10.55
C ASN A 98 6.76 -11.54 -11.33
N TYR A 99 7.78 -10.74 -11.64
CA TYR A 99 7.65 -9.59 -12.53
C TYR A 99 7.52 -10.03 -13.98
N SER A 100 6.62 -9.38 -14.72
CA SER A 100 6.43 -9.57 -16.16
C SER A 100 6.19 -8.23 -16.85
N LEU A 101 6.81 -8.06 -18.03
CA LEU A 101 6.62 -6.90 -18.89
C LEU A 101 5.74 -7.30 -20.06
N GLY A 102 4.69 -6.55 -20.33
CA GLY A 102 3.78 -6.81 -21.44
C GLY A 102 3.23 -5.53 -22.05
N VAL A 103 2.78 -5.63 -23.29
CA VAL A 103 1.92 -4.63 -23.92
C VAL A 103 0.49 -5.00 -23.56
N PRO A 104 -0.24 -4.19 -22.77
CA PRO A 104 -1.60 -4.52 -22.42
C PRO A 104 -2.48 -4.39 -23.65
N SER A 105 -3.27 -5.43 -23.93
CA SER A 105 -4.31 -5.37 -24.96
C SER A 105 -5.39 -4.42 -24.50
N GLN A 106 -5.54 -3.29 -25.18
CA GLN A 106 -6.70 -2.43 -25.00
C GLN A 106 -7.88 -3.11 -25.70
N SER A 107 -8.71 -3.82 -24.93
CA SER A 107 -10.00 -4.29 -25.44
C SER A 107 -10.89 -3.06 -25.63
N GLN A 108 -11.23 -2.75 -26.89
CA GLN A 108 -12.30 -1.81 -27.21
C GLN A 108 -13.67 -2.43 -26.92
#